data_AF-A0A7S3PGS0-F1
#
_entry.id   AF-A0A7S3PGS0-F1
#
_cell.length_a   1.000
_cell.length_b   1.000
_cell.length_c   1.000
_cell.angle_alpha   90.00
_cell.angle_beta   90.00
_cell.angle_gamma   90.00
#
_symmetry.space_group_name_H-M   'P 1'
#
loop_
_entity.id
_entity.type
_entity.pdbx_description
1 polymer ?
#
loop_
_entity_poly.entity_id
_entity_poly.type
_entity_poly.pdbx_seq_one_letter_code
_entity_poly.pdbx_strand_id
1 'polypeptide(L)'
;MDISTEGDVSWKTCVVVDEDDNVLRIGGLAECHTVPMTLHRAFSVFIFDKDGKLLLQQRAKTKYTFPLSWTNSICSHPRNLKKPLEEWVDIRLQDEFKGWKLDNVAHRLKPVGKLVYEARSDHKYGEKEIDTLYFLEVTEEEKRLIKTNPDEIEAVQWVSDNELNALFESDRTLITPWFRAIYNVLRPLYPTMKKFPAVAPNDDLPVHRVGDVSYAKANPDFDHLLQLPFSYLCSNSGKAIRTMLCQAYAEIDKSISPADTKTIAALVEKIHAASLLHDDIEDKSTSRRGAPCAHLIYGVARTINTGAYNYLDGALSLDKSMAHFDELTRYKMITSTLSMLCTLHRAQGADISWGENGNCPTREDYLEMIDGKTCALFQHCATLSGFCGSQDVAAKIAPQFGEFGRFFQIRDDFANLCDPVYWESKGFYEDGDEGKYGYPIILFFEAELVAADKKTWLREKLAKEEGMSLEEKLETYQMLYEAGVLQETRDLCLELQEKLKDNLCTASPTIEKIMLKLSVADVKSIEDVKSVLGLDGA
;
A
#
# COMPACT_ATOMS: atom_id res chain seq x y z
N MET A 1 -32.84 -21.09 30.01
CA MET A 1 -31.98 -21.99 30.80
C MET A 1 -31.47 -21.19 31.98
N ASP A 2 -31.69 -21.69 33.19
CA ASP A 2 -31.37 -21.05 34.47
C ASP A 2 -29.88 -20.71 34.58
N ILE A 3 -29.55 -19.42 34.71
CA ILE A 3 -28.19 -18.95 34.99
C ILE A 3 -28.10 -18.65 36.49
N SER A 4 -28.11 -19.71 37.30
CA SER A 4 -27.91 -19.63 38.75
C SER A 4 -26.49 -20.08 39.11
N THR A 5 -25.71 -19.14 39.61
CA THR A 5 -24.75 -19.34 40.71
C THR A 5 -24.60 -18.01 41.43
N GLU A 6 -25.11 -17.95 42.66
CA GLU A 6 -24.76 -16.94 43.65
C GLU A 6 -23.35 -17.20 44.16
N GLY A 7 -22.63 -16.11 44.50
CA GLY A 7 -21.37 -16.16 45.23
C GLY A 7 -20.14 -15.95 44.36
N ASP A 8 -19.47 -14.83 44.61
CA ASP A 8 -18.16 -14.40 44.12
C ASP A 8 -18.11 -13.80 42.69
N VAL A 9 -17.99 -12.47 42.62
CA VAL A 9 -17.75 -11.73 41.37
C VAL A 9 -16.29 -11.92 40.98
N SER A 10 -15.94 -13.09 40.45
CA SER A 10 -14.63 -13.27 39.84
C SER A 10 -14.58 -12.43 38.56
N TRP A 11 -13.54 -11.60 38.38
CA TRP A 11 -13.26 -10.85 37.15
C TRP A 11 -12.97 -11.76 35.93
N LYS A 12 -13.38 -13.02 35.95
CA LYS A 12 -12.97 -14.10 35.02
C LYS A 12 -14.03 -14.48 34.00
N THR A 13 -15.06 -13.66 33.76
CA THR A 13 -16.11 -13.95 32.76
C THR A 13 -16.38 -12.79 31.80
N CYS A 14 -16.91 -13.12 30.62
CA CYS A 14 -17.38 -12.18 29.59
C CYS A 14 -18.78 -12.56 29.09
N VAL A 15 -19.56 -11.58 28.60
CA VAL A 15 -20.82 -11.82 27.90
C VAL A 15 -20.51 -12.07 26.41
N VAL A 16 -20.60 -13.33 25.97
CA VAL A 16 -20.34 -13.76 24.59
C VAL A 16 -21.54 -13.47 23.71
N VAL A 17 -21.29 -12.91 22.53
CA VAL A 17 -22.32 -12.44 21.59
C VAL A 17 -22.02 -12.85 20.15
N ASP A 18 -23.03 -12.76 19.28
CA ASP A 18 -22.86 -12.82 17.83
C ASP A 18 -22.57 -11.42 17.23
N GLU A 19 -22.42 -11.35 15.90
CA GLU A 19 -22.08 -10.11 15.18
C GLU A 19 -23.16 -9.03 15.23
N ASP A 20 -24.39 -9.42 15.59
CA ASP A 20 -25.57 -8.56 15.74
C ASP A 20 -25.81 -8.16 17.21
N ASP A 21 -24.83 -8.41 18.09
CA ASP A 21 -24.89 -8.12 19.53
C ASP A 21 -25.97 -8.91 20.28
N ASN A 22 -26.40 -10.08 19.76
CA ASN A 22 -27.27 -10.99 20.49
C ASN A 22 -26.47 -11.84 21.48
N VAL A 23 -26.96 -11.98 22.71
CA VAL A 23 -26.27 -12.75 23.76
C VAL A 23 -26.40 -14.25 23.50
N LEU A 24 -25.25 -14.91 23.38
CA LEU A 24 -25.15 -16.35 23.20
C LEU A 24 -24.98 -17.08 24.53
N ARG A 25 -24.04 -16.63 25.38
CA ARG A 25 -23.73 -17.23 26.68
C ARG A 25 -22.84 -16.34 27.56
N ILE A 26 -22.60 -16.77 28.80
CA ILE A 26 -21.48 -16.27 29.62
C ILE A 26 -20.26 -17.17 29.37
N GLY A 27 -19.14 -16.59 28.97
CA GLY A 27 -17.88 -17.29 28.67
C GLY A 27 -16.77 -16.96 29.67
N GLY A 28 -15.70 -17.77 29.68
CA GLY A 28 -14.53 -17.51 30.51
C GLY A 28 -13.68 -16.38 29.92
N LEU A 29 -13.10 -15.52 30.76
CA LEU A 29 -12.25 -14.41 30.30
C LEU A 29 -11.05 -14.92 29.49
N ALA A 30 -10.31 -15.90 30.05
CA ALA A 30 -9.15 -16.49 29.39
C ALA A 30 -9.53 -17.19 28.08
N GLU A 31 -10.69 -17.85 28.04
CA GLU A 31 -11.23 -18.47 26.83
C GLU A 31 -11.49 -17.41 25.75
N CYS A 32 -12.19 -16.33 26.09
CA CYS A 32 -12.56 -15.30 25.11
C CYS A 32 -11.34 -14.57 24.53
N HIS A 33 -10.24 -14.51 25.28
CA HIS A 33 -9.01 -13.81 24.92
C HIS A 33 -7.90 -14.72 24.39
N THR A 34 -8.13 -16.03 24.26
CA THR A 34 -7.16 -16.97 23.66
C THR A 34 -7.44 -17.08 22.16
N VAL A 35 -6.41 -17.08 21.32
CA VAL A 35 -6.54 -17.25 19.86
C VAL A 35 -7.05 -18.68 19.55
N PRO A 36 -8.10 -18.86 18.73
CA PRO A 36 -8.94 -17.82 18.13
C PRO A 36 -9.91 -17.17 19.14
N MET A 37 -9.92 -15.83 19.19
CA MET A 37 -10.70 -15.08 20.16
C MET A 37 -12.21 -15.22 19.92
N THR A 38 -12.98 -15.13 20.99
CA THR A 38 -14.45 -15.19 20.95
C THR A 38 -15.02 -13.78 21.08
N LEU A 39 -15.96 -13.42 20.21
CA LEU A 39 -16.64 -12.11 20.25
C LEU A 39 -17.43 -11.95 21.56
N HIS A 40 -17.20 -10.85 22.26
CA HIS A 40 -17.86 -10.55 23.53
C HIS A 40 -18.08 -9.06 23.74
N ARG A 41 -18.96 -8.69 24.68
CA ARG A 41 -19.20 -7.26 25.02
C ARG A 41 -18.08 -6.70 25.87
N ALA A 42 -17.73 -5.45 25.60
CA ALA A 42 -16.80 -4.64 26.37
C ALA A 42 -17.34 -3.22 26.59
N PHE A 43 -16.65 -2.46 27.43
CA PHE A 43 -16.86 -1.03 27.57
C PHE A 43 -15.53 -0.29 27.76
N SER A 44 -15.48 0.92 27.21
CA SER A 44 -14.34 1.84 27.30
C SER A 44 -14.81 3.21 27.77
N VAL A 45 -14.14 3.77 28.77
CA VAL A 45 -14.43 5.09 29.33
C VAL A 45 -13.28 6.04 29.05
N PHE A 46 -13.63 7.26 28.63
CA PHE A 46 -12.72 8.39 28.44
C PHE A 46 -13.06 9.45 29.48
N ILE A 47 -12.16 9.63 30.43
CA ILE A 47 -12.33 10.52 31.58
C ILE A 47 -11.60 11.83 31.30
N PHE A 48 -12.37 12.91 31.25
CA PHE A 48 -11.88 14.26 31.01
C PHE A 48 -11.90 15.10 32.29
N ASP A 49 -10.92 15.98 32.44
CA ASP A 49 -11.01 17.07 33.40
C ASP A 49 -11.75 18.28 32.81
N LYS A 50 -11.97 19.31 33.62
CA LYS A 50 -12.70 20.52 33.21
C LYS A 50 -11.98 21.31 32.10
N ASP A 51 -10.68 21.10 31.93
CA ASP A 51 -9.87 21.75 30.89
C ASP A 51 -9.84 20.93 29.59
N GLY A 52 -10.50 19.77 29.56
CA GLY A 52 -10.56 18.89 28.40
C GLY A 52 -9.35 17.99 28.24
N LYS A 53 -8.49 17.85 29.26
CA LYS A 53 -7.41 16.85 29.23
C LYS A 53 -7.98 15.47 29.50
N LEU A 54 -7.51 14.49 28.74
CA LEU A 54 -7.90 13.09 28.86
C LEU A 54 -6.97 12.37 29.84
N LEU A 55 -7.53 11.59 30.75
CA LEU A 55 -6.79 10.64 31.57
C LEU A 55 -6.41 9.42 30.74
N LEU A 56 -5.12 9.15 30.60
CA LEU A 56 -4.60 7.91 30.09
C LEU A 56 -4.08 7.04 31.23
N GLN A 57 -4.13 5.73 31.02
CA GLN A 57 -3.41 4.77 31.86
C GLN A 57 -2.44 3.95 31.02
N GLN A 58 -1.33 3.57 31.63
CA GLN A 58 -0.43 2.53 31.15
C GLN A 58 -0.77 1.22 31.83
N ARG A 59 -1.06 0.19 31.03
CA ARG A 59 -1.45 -1.13 31.54
C ARG A 59 -0.31 -1.76 32.34
N ALA A 60 -0.63 -2.40 33.46
CA ALA A 60 0.35 -3.11 34.29
C ALA A 60 1.11 -4.18 33.48
N LYS A 61 2.40 -4.38 33.82
CA LYS A 61 3.26 -5.38 33.17
C LYS A 61 2.78 -6.83 33.31
N THR A 62 1.92 -7.11 34.28
CA THR A 62 1.36 -8.44 34.59
C THR A 62 0.18 -8.81 33.71
N LYS A 63 -0.36 -7.88 32.91
CA LYS A 63 -1.45 -8.15 31.98
C LYS A 63 -0.99 -9.08 30.87
N TYR A 64 -1.78 -10.13 30.60
CA TYR A 64 -1.48 -11.06 29.51
C TYR A 64 -1.88 -10.51 28.13
N THR A 65 -2.78 -9.52 28.06
CA THR A 65 -3.02 -8.73 26.84
C THR A 65 -2.45 -7.33 26.96
N PHE A 66 -1.60 -6.96 26.00
CA PHE A 66 -1.02 -5.63 25.83
C PHE A 66 -0.37 -5.03 27.10
N PRO A 67 0.57 -5.72 27.77
CA PRO A 67 1.26 -5.18 28.94
C PRO A 67 2.06 -3.93 28.59
N LEU A 68 2.16 -2.96 29.50
CA LEU A 68 2.91 -1.70 29.38
C LEU A 68 2.45 -0.76 28.25
N SER A 69 1.38 -1.08 27.54
CA SER A 69 0.77 -0.19 26.56
C SER A 69 -0.07 0.89 27.22
N TRP A 70 0.07 2.12 26.75
CA TRP A 70 -0.82 3.23 27.05
C TRP A 70 -2.17 3.04 26.37
N THR A 71 -3.25 3.36 27.08
CA THR A 71 -4.63 3.17 26.62
C THR A 71 -5.55 4.27 27.18
N ASN A 72 -6.82 4.26 26.78
CA ASN A 72 -7.83 5.16 27.32
C ASN A 72 -8.06 4.91 28.81
N SER A 73 -8.86 5.77 29.45
CA SER A 73 -8.89 5.87 30.92
C SER A 73 -9.23 4.57 31.63
N ILE A 74 -10.24 3.82 31.15
CA ILE A 74 -10.70 2.53 31.71
C ILE A 74 -11.26 1.66 30.59
N CYS A 75 -10.95 0.35 30.63
CA CYS A 75 -11.59 -0.66 29.81
C CYS A 75 -11.98 -1.89 30.65
N SER A 76 -13.13 -2.49 30.37
CA SER A 76 -13.50 -3.78 30.94
C SER A 76 -14.66 -4.43 30.21
N HIS A 77 -15.26 -5.43 30.84
CA HIS A 77 -16.38 -6.19 30.30
C HIS A 77 -17.50 -6.29 31.33
N PRO A 78 -18.78 -6.28 30.92
CA PRO A 78 -19.85 -6.75 31.78
C PRO A 78 -19.62 -8.24 32.10
N ARG A 79 -19.71 -8.60 33.38
CA ARG A 79 -19.46 -9.98 33.82
C ARG A 79 -20.68 -10.89 33.66
N ASN A 80 -21.85 -10.28 33.70
CA ASN A 80 -23.15 -10.88 33.46
C ASN A 80 -24.16 -9.77 33.13
N LEU A 81 -25.42 -10.16 32.89
CA LEU A 81 -26.51 -9.25 32.53
C LEU A 81 -27.37 -8.80 33.74
N LYS A 82 -26.96 -9.10 34.98
CA LYS A 82 -27.75 -8.76 36.19
C LYS A 82 -27.66 -7.27 36.56
N LYS A 83 -26.73 -6.54 35.94
CA LYS A 83 -26.49 -5.11 36.17
C LYS A 83 -26.43 -4.39 34.83
N PRO A 84 -26.92 -3.14 34.75
CA PRO A 84 -26.65 -2.24 33.64
C PRO A 84 -25.14 -2.07 33.41
N LEU A 85 -24.76 -1.70 32.18
CA LEU A 85 -23.35 -1.56 31.81
C LEU A 85 -22.66 -0.43 32.61
N GLU A 86 -23.40 0.63 32.91
CA GLU A 86 -22.98 1.78 33.69
C GLU A 86 -22.60 1.42 35.13
N GLU A 87 -23.26 0.42 35.73
CA GLU A 87 -22.87 -0.09 37.04
C GLU A 87 -21.56 -0.86 36.98
N TRP A 88 -21.29 -1.59 35.89
CA TRP A 88 -20.00 -2.26 35.69
C TRP A 88 -18.86 -1.26 35.53
N VAL A 89 -19.13 -0.09 34.93
CA VAL A 89 -18.18 1.02 34.86
C VAL A 89 -17.80 1.51 36.25
N ASP A 90 -18.77 1.76 37.14
CA ASP A 90 -18.49 2.19 38.53
C ASP A 90 -17.70 1.14 39.32
N ILE A 91 -18.05 -0.14 39.17
CA ILE A 91 -17.30 -1.24 39.79
C ILE A 91 -15.84 -1.24 39.30
N ARG A 92 -15.62 -1.03 38.00
CA ARG A 92 -14.26 -1.01 37.43
C ARG A 92 -13.46 0.22 37.85
N LEU A 93 -14.09 1.39 37.93
CA LEU A 93 -13.48 2.62 38.48
C LEU A 93 -12.88 2.36 39.87
N GLN A 94 -13.66 1.72 40.73
CA GLN A 94 -13.22 1.40 42.09
C GLN A 94 -12.12 0.33 42.12
N ASP A 95 -12.11 -0.61 41.18
CA ASP A 95 -11.10 -1.66 41.08
C ASP A 95 -9.74 -1.15 40.56
N GLU A 96 -9.74 -0.46 39.41
CA GLU A 96 -8.54 0.09 38.78
C GLU A 96 -7.93 1.26 39.58
N PHE A 97 -8.77 2.07 40.23
CA PHE A 97 -8.35 3.25 40.98
C PHE A 97 -8.51 3.13 42.52
N LYS A 98 -8.31 1.93 43.07
CA LYS A 98 -8.22 1.66 44.53
C LYS A 98 -9.31 2.34 45.37
N GLY A 99 -10.56 2.05 45.02
CA GLY A 99 -11.75 2.53 45.74
C GLY A 99 -12.12 3.98 45.41
N TRP A 100 -11.71 4.50 44.26
CA TRP A 100 -12.12 5.82 43.79
C TRP A 100 -13.63 5.84 43.54
N LYS A 101 -14.35 6.53 44.43
CA LYS A 101 -15.82 6.67 44.38
C LYS A 101 -16.20 8.02 43.82
N LEU A 102 -17.11 7.99 42.85
CA LEU A 102 -17.69 9.16 42.23
C LEU A 102 -19.20 9.13 42.45
N ASP A 103 -19.80 10.28 42.75
CA ASP A 103 -21.24 10.34 42.96
C ASP A 103 -21.98 10.16 41.64
N ASN A 104 -22.99 9.28 41.64
CA ASN A 104 -23.94 9.06 40.54
C ASN A 104 -23.28 8.84 39.16
N VAL A 105 -22.23 8.01 39.09
CA VAL A 105 -21.48 7.71 37.85
C VAL A 105 -22.41 7.41 36.68
N ALA A 106 -23.40 6.54 36.88
CA ALA A 106 -24.32 6.14 35.82
C ALA A 106 -25.07 7.32 35.16
N HIS A 107 -25.39 8.37 35.92
CA HIS A 107 -26.04 9.58 35.38
C HIS A 107 -25.06 10.55 34.72
N ARG A 108 -23.75 10.39 34.95
CA ARG A 108 -22.69 11.25 34.41
C ARG A 108 -22.06 10.69 33.15
N LEU A 109 -22.12 9.37 32.96
CA LEU A 109 -21.64 8.70 31.77
C LEU A 109 -22.46 9.14 30.55
N LYS A 110 -21.76 9.56 29.50
CA LYS A 110 -22.37 9.87 28.21
C LYS A 110 -21.97 8.80 27.20
N PRO A 111 -22.88 7.93 26.74
CA PRO A 111 -22.56 6.97 25.71
C PRO A 111 -22.35 7.71 24.37
N VAL A 112 -21.31 7.33 23.63
CA VAL A 112 -20.90 8.03 22.40
C VAL A 112 -20.88 7.16 21.16
N GLY A 113 -20.92 5.84 21.30
CA GLY A 113 -20.89 4.91 20.18
C GLY A 113 -20.52 3.50 20.62
N LYS A 114 -20.42 2.60 19.64
CA LYS A 114 -19.83 1.27 19.79
C LYS A 114 -18.70 1.09 18.78
N LEU A 115 -17.64 0.40 19.17
CA LEU A 115 -16.58 -0.07 18.27
C LEU A 115 -16.60 -1.59 18.22
N VAL A 116 -16.63 -2.17 17.02
CA VAL A 116 -16.49 -3.61 16.80
C VAL A 116 -15.14 -3.87 16.17
N TYR A 117 -14.29 -4.63 16.87
CA TYR A 117 -12.90 -4.86 16.47
C TYR A 117 -12.36 -6.22 16.92
N GLU A 118 -11.25 -6.62 16.31
CA GLU A 118 -10.38 -7.70 16.76
C GLU A 118 -8.95 -7.18 16.91
N ALA A 119 -8.25 -7.52 17.99
CA ALA A 119 -6.88 -7.08 18.23
C ALA A 119 -6.06 -8.21 18.85
N ARG A 120 -5.02 -8.66 18.15
CA ARG A 120 -4.04 -9.62 18.65
C ARG A 120 -2.99 -8.91 19.48
N SER A 121 -2.77 -9.43 20.69
CA SER A 121 -1.67 -9.03 21.55
C SER A 121 -0.40 -9.78 21.17
N ASP A 122 -0.51 -11.08 20.90
CA ASP A 122 0.57 -11.95 20.45
C ASP A 122 0.01 -13.18 19.70
N HIS A 123 0.82 -14.24 19.57
CA HIS A 123 0.42 -15.49 18.92
C HIS A 123 -0.62 -16.31 19.71
N LYS A 124 -0.78 -16.05 21.00
CA LYS A 124 -1.61 -16.80 21.95
C LYS A 124 -2.83 -16.02 22.41
N TYR A 125 -2.71 -14.70 22.57
CA TYR A 125 -3.72 -13.85 23.18
C TYR A 125 -4.12 -12.67 22.30
N GLY A 126 -5.36 -12.24 22.46
CA GLY A 126 -5.94 -11.05 21.85
C GLY A 126 -7.30 -10.75 22.46
N GLU A 127 -8.05 -9.88 21.82
CA GLU A 127 -9.43 -9.57 22.17
C GLU A 127 -10.27 -9.34 20.91
N LYS A 128 -11.56 -9.64 21.00
CA LYS A 128 -12.53 -9.49 19.92
C LYS A 128 -13.83 -9.01 20.54
N GLU A 129 -14.18 -7.76 20.29
CA GLU A 129 -15.11 -7.05 21.17
C GLU A 129 -16.14 -6.22 20.42
N ILE A 130 -17.34 -6.15 20.99
CA ILE A 130 -18.29 -5.07 20.80
C ILE A 130 -18.15 -4.13 22.00
N ASP A 131 -17.37 -3.07 21.82
CA ASP A 131 -16.98 -2.14 22.88
C ASP A 131 -17.89 -0.92 22.90
N THR A 132 -18.62 -0.72 24.00
CA THR A 132 -19.46 0.46 24.20
C THR A 132 -18.64 1.61 24.78
N LEU A 133 -18.65 2.73 24.10
CA LEU A 133 -17.81 3.88 24.40
C LEU A 133 -18.58 4.89 25.26
N TYR A 134 -17.97 5.30 26.36
CA TYR A 134 -18.51 6.31 27.27
C TYR A 134 -17.52 7.44 27.50
N PHE A 135 -18.05 8.63 27.65
CA PHE A 135 -17.32 9.76 28.17
C PHE A 135 -17.76 10.12 29.60
N LEU A 136 -16.81 10.57 30.42
CA LEU A 136 -17.03 11.00 31.80
C LEU A 136 -16.23 12.28 32.06
N GLU A 137 -16.83 13.28 32.70
CA GLU A 137 -16.12 14.48 33.16
C GLU A 137 -15.98 14.44 34.68
N VAL A 138 -14.78 14.78 35.20
CA VAL A 138 -14.48 14.83 36.64
C VAL A 138 -14.04 16.22 37.08
N THR A 139 -14.28 16.51 38.35
CA THR A 139 -13.83 17.73 39.02
C THR A 139 -12.37 17.65 39.43
N GLU A 140 -11.74 18.80 39.68
CA GLU A 140 -10.36 18.87 40.18
C GLU A 140 -10.19 18.23 41.56
N GLU A 141 -11.24 18.20 42.39
CA GLU A 141 -11.22 17.50 43.68
C GLU A 141 -11.22 15.98 43.46
N GLU A 142 -12.13 15.47 42.64
CA GLU A 142 -12.21 14.05 42.28
C GLU A 142 -10.91 13.54 41.65
N LYS A 143 -10.31 14.34 40.76
CA LYS A 143 -9.02 14.04 40.11
C LYS A 143 -7.87 13.87 41.10
N ARG A 144 -7.85 14.63 42.21
CA ARG A 144 -6.81 14.53 43.25
C ARG A 144 -6.94 13.26 44.10
N LEU A 145 -8.08 12.59 44.06
CA LEU A 145 -8.34 11.37 44.83
C LEU A 145 -7.90 10.09 44.12
N ILE A 146 -7.49 10.19 42.84
CA ILE A 146 -7.06 9.04 42.03
C ILE A 146 -5.84 8.36 42.67
N LYS A 147 -5.95 7.05 42.90
CA LYS A 147 -4.86 6.18 43.34
C LYS A 147 -4.87 4.90 42.52
N THR A 148 -3.77 4.52 41.91
CA THR A 148 -3.75 3.37 40.99
C THR A 148 -3.60 2.03 41.69
N ASN A 149 -4.31 1.01 41.18
CA ASN A 149 -4.07 -0.39 41.50
C ASN A 149 -2.88 -0.91 40.68
N PRO A 150 -1.73 -1.28 41.29
CA PRO A 150 -0.52 -1.67 40.54
C PRO A 150 -0.66 -3.00 39.79
N ASP A 151 -1.66 -3.83 40.12
CA ASP A 151 -1.96 -5.05 39.37
C ASP A 151 -2.68 -4.76 38.04
N GLU A 152 -3.19 -3.54 37.91
CA GLU A 152 -3.98 -3.08 36.77
C GLU A 152 -3.26 -1.98 35.97
N ILE A 153 -2.65 -1.03 36.68
CA ILE A 153 -2.11 0.22 36.15
C ILE A 153 -0.66 0.41 36.58
N GLU A 154 0.24 0.54 35.60
CA GLU A 154 1.64 0.90 35.81
C GLU A 154 1.82 2.42 36.04
N ALA A 155 1.15 3.23 35.23
CA ALA A 155 1.26 4.69 35.26
C ALA A 155 -0.02 5.37 34.77
N VAL A 156 -0.19 6.66 35.10
CA VAL A 156 -1.29 7.50 34.59
C VAL A 156 -0.75 8.84 34.11
N GLN A 157 -1.42 9.44 33.13
CA GLN A 157 -1.08 10.77 32.65
C GLN A 157 -2.33 11.51 32.16
N TRP A 158 -2.42 12.80 32.46
CA TRP A 158 -3.42 13.70 31.88
C TRP A 158 -2.84 14.41 30.66
N VAL A 159 -3.46 14.27 29.50
CA VAL A 159 -2.94 14.78 28.23
C VAL A 159 -3.95 15.67 27.50
N SER A 160 -3.47 16.76 26.93
CA SER A 160 -4.20 17.56 25.93
C SER A 160 -4.25 16.83 24.59
N ASP A 161 -5.06 17.34 23.65
CA ASP A 161 -5.12 16.81 22.28
C ASP A 161 -3.76 16.78 21.58
N ASN A 162 -2.98 17.86 21.71
CA ASN A 162 -1.67 17.95 21.08
C ASN A 162 -0.69 16.95 21.68
N GLU A 163 -0.71 16.77 23.00
CA GLU A 163 0.12 15.78 23.68
C GLU A 163 -0.30 14.35 23.32
N LEU A 164 -1.62 14.10 23.19
CA LEU A 164 -2.15 12.82 22.75
C LEU A 164 -1.76 12.48 21.31
N ASN A 165 -1.87 13.44 20.38
CA ASN A 165 -1.40 13.28 19.01
C ASN A 165 0.11 12.98 18.97
N ALA A 166 0.92 13.72 19.74
CA ALA A 166 2.35 13.47 19.85
C ALA A 166 2.66 12.06 20.40
N LEU A 167 1.85 11.55 21.33
CA LEU A 167 1.96 10.17 21.82
C LEU A 167 1.66 9.16 20.71
N PHE A 168 0.60 9.38 19.91
CA PHE A 168 0.26 8.51 18.78
C PHE A 168 1.31 8.51 17.66
N GLU A 169 2.01 9.63 17.47
CA GLU A 169 3.11 9.78 16.50
C GLU A 169 4.46 9.24 17.01
N SER A 170 4.56 8.88 18.29
CA SER A 170 5.82 8.39 18.87
C SER A 170 6.07 6.90 18.62
N ASP A 171 7.19 6.58 17.98
CA ASP A 171 7.63 5.18 17.77
C ASP A 171 7.99 4.46 19.09
N ARG A 172 8.35 5.23 20.12
CA ARG A 172 8.81 4.71 21.41
C ARG A 172 7.67 4.35 22.35
N THR A 173 6.49 4.93 22.17
CA THR A 173 5.35 4.71 23.05
C THR A 173 4.57 3.48 22.59
N LEU A 174 4.31 2.54 23.49
CA LEU A 174 3.37 1.45 23.23
C LEU A 174 1.96 1.98 23.46
N ILE A 175 1.08 1.84 22.46
CA ILE A 175 -0.31 2.25 22.56
C ILE A 175 -1.18 1.08 22.14
N THR A 176 -2.28 0.84 22.86
CA THR A 176 -3.18 -0.24 22.52
C THR A 176 -3.88 0.01 21.19
N PRO A 177 -4.05 -1.01 20.32
CA PRO A 177 -4.52 -0.77 18.97
C PRO A 177 -5.95 -0.23 18.89
N TRP A 178 -6.86 -0.73 19.76
CA TRP A 178 -8.22 -0.22 19.84
C TRP A 178 -8.28 1.23 20.29
N PHE A 179 -7.40 1.68 21.21
CA PHE A 179 -7.43 3.07 21.65
C PHE A 179 -7.12 4.02 20.49
N ARG A 180 -6.18 3.65 19.61
CA ARG A 180 -5.92 4.40 18.36
C ARG A 180 -7.13 4.38 17.42
N ALA A 181 -7.78 3.22 17.26
CA ALA A 181 -8.98 3.09 16.43
C ALA A 181 -10.14 3.96 16.95
N ILE A 182 -10.42 3.88 18.26
CA ILE A 182 -11.43 4.71 18.92
C ILE A 182 -11.09 6.19 18.78
N TYR A 183 -9.83 6.58 19.00
CA TYR A 183 -9.42 7.97 18.82
C TYR A 183 -9.67 8.45 17.40
N ASN A 184 -9.31 7.69 16.36
CA ASN A 184 -9.54 8.08 14.97
C ASN A 184 -11.04 8.24 14.64
N VAL A 185 -11.89 7.37 15.17
CA VAL A 185 -13.35 7.45 15.03
C VAL A 185 -13.91 8.68 15.74
N LEU A 186 -13.44 8.98 16.94
CA LEU A 186 -13.94 10.07 17.77
C LEU A 186 -13.22 11.41 17.52
N ARG A 187 -12.11 11.44 16.78
CA ARG A 187 -11.27 12.62 16.54
C ARG A 187 -12.04 13.82 15.98
N PRO A 188 -13.00 13.67 15.03
CA PRO A 188 -13.81 14.80 14.56
C PRO A 188 -14.60 15.50 15.69
N LEU A 189 -14.78 14.83 16.83
CA LEU A 189 -15.57 15.26 17.98
C LEU A 189 -14.70 15.77 19.15
N TYR A 190 -13.37 15.75 19.00
CA TYR A 190 -12.37 16.21 19.98
C TYR A 190 -12.14 17.74 19.84
N PRO A 191 -11.87 18.55 20.90
CA PRO A 191 -11.25 18.22 22.19
C PRO A 191 -12.09 18.47 23.44
N THR A 192 -13.41 18.64 23.34
CA THR A 192 -14.26 18.79 24.53
C THR A 192 -15.59 18.07 24.37
N MET A 193 -16.01 17.42 25.46
CA MET A 193 -17.35 16.91 25.75
C MET A 193 -18.51 17.83 25.31
N LYS A 194 -18.23 19.12 25.14
CA LYS A 194 -19.17 20.19 24.82
C LYS A 194 -19.68 20.16 23.37
N LYS A 195 -18.98 19.47 22.46
CA LYS A 195 -19.38 19.36 21.04
C LYS A 195 -20.19 18.11 20.72
N PHE A 196 -20.36 17.20 21.68
CA PHE A 196 -21.21 16.03 21.47
C PHE A 196 -22.67 16.45 21.56
N PRO A 197 -23.50 16.24 20.52
CA PRO A 197 -24.94 16.34 20.67
C PRO A 197 -25.38 15.34 21.74
N ALA A 198 -26.35 15.73 22.58
CA ALA A 198 -26.99 14.76 23.46
C ALA A 198 -27.64 13.69 22.57
N VAL A 199 -27.12 12.46 22.59
CA VAL A 199 -27.81 11.32 21.99
C VAL A 199 -29.11 11.15 22.77
N ALA A 200 -30.25 11.11 22.09
CA ALA A 200 -31.52 10.91 22.76
C ALA A 200 -31.50 9.54 23.46
N PRO A 201 -32.11 9.38 24.64
CA PRO A 201 -32.07 8.13 25.42
C PRO A 201 -32.52 6.85 24.69
N ASN A 202 -33.12 6.98 23.49
CA ASN A 202 -33.71 5.91 22.70
C ASN A 202 -33.11 5.75 21.29
N ASP A 203 -32.09 6.53 20.91
CA ASP A 203 -31.45 6.37 19.61
C ASP A 203 -30.38 5.27 19.68
N ASP A 204 -30.31 4.43 18.64
CA ASP A 204 -29.24 3.44 18.53
C ASP A 204 -27.88 4.15 18.46
N LEU A 205 -26.94 3.71 19.31
CA LEU A 205 -25.57 4.25 19.29
C LEU A 205 -24.91 3.93 17.93
N PRO A 206 -24.17 4.87 17.33
CA PRO A 206 -23.45 4.59 16.10
C PRO A 206 -22.46 3.44 16.31
N VAL A 207 -22.51 2.45 15.42
CA VAL A 207 -21.64 1.27 15.46
C VAL A 207 -20.56 1.39 14.41
N HIS A 208 -19.31 1.44 14.84
CA HIS A 208 -18.14 1.51 13.98
C HIS A 208 -17.48 0.12 13.91
N ARG A 209 -17.52 -0.53 12.74
CA ARG A 209 -16.87 -1.83 12.54
C ARG A 209 -15.52 -1.61 11.84
N VAL A 210 -14.43 -1.81 12.58
CA VAL A 210 -13.07 -1.50 12.10
C VAL A 210 -12.25 -2.75 11.77
N GLY A 211 -12.80 -3.94 12.01
CA GLY A 211 -12.16 -5.21 11.67
C GLY A 211 -10.97 -5.54 12.57
N ASP A 212 -9.96 -6.18 11.99
CA ASP A 212 -8.72 -6.50 12.69
C ASP A 212 -7.85 -5.24 12.81
N VAL A 213 -7.76 -4.71 14.02
CA VAL A 213 -6.93 -3.56 14.39
C VAL A 213 -5.60 -4.00 14.99
N SER A 214 -5.24 -5.29 14.94
CA SER A 214 -3.97 -5.82 15.45
C SER A 214 -2.81 -4.95 14.97
N TYR A 215 -2.21 -4.24 15.92
CA TYR A 215 -0.93 -3.59 15.73
C TYR A 215 0.10 -4.53 16.33
N ALA A 216 0.51 -5.55 15.58
CA ALA A 216 1.87 -6.02 15.77
C ALA A 216 2.72 -4.79 15.47
N LYS A 217 3.35 -4.19 16.49
CA LYS A 217 4.31 -3.11 16.27
C LYS A 217 5.27 -3.63 15.21
N ALA A 218 5.24 -2.99 14.05
CA ALA A 218 6.28 -3.17 13.07
C ALA A 218 7.56 -2.84 13.82
N ASN A 219 8.42 -3.85 14.00
CA ASN A 219 9.70 -3.60 14.63
C ASN A 219 10.43 -2.65 13.67
N PRO A 220 10.77 -1.42 14.07
CA PRO A 220 11.39 -0.46 13.16
C PRO A 220 12.66 -1.01 12.52
N ASP A 221 13.36 -1.90 13.23
CA ASP A 221 14.52 -2.61 12.69
C ASP A 221 14.11 -3.60 11.59
N PHE A 222 12.99 -4.29 11.73
CA PHE A 222 12.47 -5.20 10.69
C PHE A 222 11.94 -4.42 9.49
N ASP A 223 11.25 -3.30 9.70
CA ASP A 223 10.80 -2.42 8.60
C ASP A 223 11.98 -1.81 7.85
N HIS A 224 12.97 -1.32 8.59
CA HIS A 224 14.20 -0.82 7.99
C HIS A 224 14.88 -1.91 7.16
N LEU A 225 15.08 -3.11 7.72
CA LEU A 225 15.68 -4.25 7.00
C LEU A 225 14.87 -4.66 5.77
N LEU A 226 13.54 -4.64 5.87
CA LEU A 226 12.61 -4.93 4.79
C LEU A 226 12.72 -3.91 3.66
N GLN A 227 12.88 -2.63 3.98
CA GLN A 227 12.91 -1.55 3.00
C GLN A 227 14.27 -1.37 2.31
N LEU A 228 15.35 -1.99 2.80
CA LEU A 228 16.71 -1.82 2.23
C LEU A 228 16.79 -1.98 0.70
N PRO A 229 16.25 -3.05 0.06
CA PRO A 229 16.29 -3.17 -1.40
C PRO A 229 15.52 -2.06 -2.13
N PHE A 230 14.37 -1.67 -1.58
CA PHE A 230 13.52 -0.61 -2.13
C PHE A 230 14.20 0.76 -2.03
N SER A 231 14.69 1.11 -0.85
CA SER A 231 15.43 2.36 -0.61
C SER A 231 16.68 2.46 -1.48
N TYR A 232 17.39 1.34 -1.67
CA TYR A 232 18.53 1.26 -2.59
C TYR A 232 18.11 1.58 -4.03
N LEU A 233 17.08 0.91 -4.56
CA LEU A 233 16.58 1.17 -5.91
C LEU A 233 16.14 2.63 -6.08
N CYS A 234 15.43 3.18 -5.09
CA CYS A 234 14.96 4.58 -5.10
C CYS A 234 16.08 5.61 -4.97
N SER A 235 17.22 5.24 -4.38
CA SER A 235 18.39 6.13 -4.29
C SER A 235 19.07 6.37 -5.65
N ASN A 236 18.82 5.48 -6.63
CA ASN A 236 19.29 5.63 -7.99
C ASN A 236 18.27 6.40 -8.84
N SER A 237 18.72 7.48 -9.48
CA SER A 237 17.88 8.42 -10.24
C SER A 237 17.16 7.76 -11.41
N GLY A 238 15.82 7.81 -11.41
CA GLY A 238 15.00 7.45 -12.58
C GLY A 238 14.57 8.67 -13.41
N LYS A 239 13.94 8.44 -14.56
CA LYS A 239 13.39 9.52 -15.42
C LYS A 239 12.13 10.20 -14.85
N ALA A 240 11.51 9.60 -13.83
CA ALA A 240 10.28 10.06 -13.14
C ALA A 240 9.08 10.32 -14.08
N ILE A 241 8.95 9.51 -15.14
CA ILE A 241 7.92 9.70 -16.18
C ILE A 241 6.51 9.60 -15.59
N ARG A 242 6.26 8.66 -14.67
CA ARG A 242 4.93 8.47 -14.06
C ARG A 242 4.55 9.65 -13.17
N THR A 243 5.50 10.16 -12.38
CA THR A 243 5.33 11.44 -11.66
C THR A 243 4.97 12.59 -12.60
N MET A 244 5.69 12.72 -13.72
CA MET A 244 5.42 13.76 -14.72
C MET A 244 4.04 13.58 -15.37
N LEU A 245 3.55 12.36 -15.58
CA LEU A 245 2.20 12.10 -16.10
C LEU A 245 1.10 12.48 -15.10
N CYS A 246 1.28 12.23 -13.80
CA CYS A 246 0.37 12.75 -12.77
C CYS A 246 0.34 14.28 -12.76
N GLN A 247 1.50 14.94 -12.93
CA GLN A 247 1.59 16.39 -13.05
C GLN A 247 0.89 16.90 -14.32
N ALA A 248 1.12 16.24 -15.46
CA ALA A 248 0.45 16.56 -16.71
C ALA A 248 -1.08 16.43 -16.60
N TYR A 249 -1.56 15.40 -15.91
CA TYR A 249 -2.99 15.26 -15.63
C TYR A 249 -3.52 16.46 -14.83
N ALA A 250 -2.82 16.86 -13.76
CA ALA A 250 -3.20 18.03 -12.95
C ALA A 250 -3.08 19.37 -13.72
N GLU A 251 -2.29 19.42 -14.80
CA GLU A 251 -2.26 20.56 -15.70
C GLU A 251 -3.55 20.65 -16.54
N ILE A 252 -4.13 19.51 -16.90
CA ILE A 252 -5.35 19.39 -17.70
C ILE A 252 -6.60 19.56 -16.81
N ASP A 253 -6.64 18.87 -15.68
CA ASP A 253 -7.73 18.91 -14.72
C ASP A 253 -7.35 19.78 -13.52
N LYS A 254 -7.83 21.04 -13.50
CA LYS A 254 -7.53 21.97 -12.40
C LYS A 254 -8.29 21.68 -11.10
N SER A 255 -9.16 20.66 -11.08
CA SER A 255 -9.93 20.31 -9.88
C SER A 255 -9.14 19.48 -8.87
N ILE A 256 -8.08 18.78 -9.31
CA ILE A 256 -7.21 18.02 -8.40
C ILE A 256 -6.28 18.94 -7.61
N SER A 257 -6.16 18.69 -6.30
CA SER A 257 -5.28 19.50 -5.45
C SER A 257 -3.80 19.13 -5.65
N PRO A 258 -2.86 20.08 -5.50
CA PRO A 258 -1.43 19.77 -5.57
C PRO A 258 -0.96 18.72 -4.55
N ALA A 259 -1.63 18.65 -3.39
CA ALA A 259 -1.34 17.66 -2.36
C ALA A 259 -1.74 16.25 -2.83
N ASP A 260 -2.94 16.11 -3.40
CA ASP A 260 -3.44 14.82 -3.92
C ASP A 260 -2.61 14.34 -5.12
N THR A 261 -2.25 15.24 -6.05
CA THR A 261 -1.35 14.92 -7.16
C THR A 261 -0.02 14.37 -6.67
N LYS A 262 0.56 14.97 -5.61
CA LYS A 262 1.81 14.50 -5.02
C LYS A 262 1.64 13.11 -4.38
N THR A 263 0.55 12.90 -3.65
CA THR A 263 0.26 11.60 -3.02
C THR A 263 0.08 10.49 -4.06
N ILE A 264 -0.67 10.76 -5.14
CA ILE A 264 -0.87 9.81 -6.25
C ILE A 264 0.45 9.51 -6.94
N ALA A 265 1.24 10.54 -7.28
CA ALA A 265 2.54 10.34 -7.92
C ALA A 265 3.46 9.46 -7.06
N ALA A 266 3.54 9.73 -5.75
CA ALA A 266 4.34 8.93 -4.83
C ALA A 266 3.88 7.47 -4.76
N LEU A 267 2.56 7.23 -4.76
CA LEU A 267 1.99 5.89 -4.78
C LEU A 267 2.32 5.12 -6.06
N VAL A 268 2.13 5.77 -7.21
CA VAL A 268 2.40 5.16 -8.52
C VAL A 268 3.89 4.84 -8.66
N GLU A 269 4.78 5.74 -8.25
CA GLU A 269 6.24 5.47 -8.25
C GLU A 269 6.62 4.33 -7.31
N LYS A 270 5.96 4.22 -6.15
CA LYS A 270 6.18 3.11 -5.22
C LYS A 270 5.79 1.77 -5.82
N ILE A 271 4.63 1.69 -6.47
CA ILE A 271 4.18 0.49 -7.16
C ILE A 271 5.12 0.15 -8.32
N HIS A 272 5.54 1.15 -9.09
CA HIS A 272 6.51 0.94 -10.17
C HIS A 272 7.87 0.45 -9.65
N ALA A 273 8.39 1.04 -8.57
CA ALA A 273 9.64 0.60 -7.98
C ALA A 273 9.53 -0.83 -7.43
N ALA A 274 8.40 -1.20 -6.83
CA ALA A 274 8.13 -2.57 -6.42
C ALA A 274 8.14 -3.55 -7.61
N SER A 275 7.56 -3.16 -8.75
CA SER A 275 7.58 -3.99 -9.96
C SER A 275 8.98 -4.19 -10.52
N LEU A 276 9.81 -3.14 -10.51
CA LEU A 276 11.20 -3.26 -10.95
C LEU A 276 12.03 -4.24 -10.09
N LEU A 277 11.75 -4.33 -8.78
CA LEU A 277 12.45 -5.30 -7.92
C LEU A 277 12.14 -6.76 -8.28
N HIS A 278 10.93 -7.03 -8.75
CA HIS A 278 10.51 -8.36 -9.22
C HIS A 278 11.00 -8.62 -10.64
N ASP A 279 10.77 -7.67 -11.55
CA ASP A 279 11.22 -7.70 -12.96
C ASP A 279 12.73 -7.97 -13.05
N ASP A 280 13.56 -7.25 -12.29
CA ASP A 280 15.02 -7.45 -12.27
C ASP A 280 15.42 -8.89 -11.89
N ILE A 281 14.63 -9.59 -11.07
CA ILE A 281 14.90 -10.98 -10.67
C ILE A 281 14.42 -11.95 -11.74
N GLU A 282 13.21 -11.72 -12.24
CA GLU A 282 12.57 -12.55 -13.27
C GLU A 282 13.39 -12.55 -14.56
N ASP A 283 13.93 -11.39 -14.92
CA ASP A 283 14.79 -11.18 -16.09
C ASP A 283 16.27 -11.50 -15.84
N LYS A 284 16.65 -11.80 -14.58
CA LYS A 284 18.06 -11.98 -14.17
C LYS A 284 18.96 -10.77 -14.51
N SER A 285 18.40 -9.57 -14.56
CA SER A 285 19.11 -8.35 -14.94
C SER A 285 20.29 -8.05 -14.00
N THR A 286 21.40 -7.56 -14.56
CA THR A 286 22.60 -7.26 -13.77
C THR A 286 22.70 -5.80 -13.33
N SER A 287 22.10 -4.88 -14.08
CA SER A 287 22.18 -3.43 -13.87
C SER A 287 20.81 -2.75 -14.02
N ARG A 288 20.55 -1.79 -13.14
CA ARG A 288 19.38 -0.91 -13.17
C ARG A 288 19.79 0.51 -12.81
N ARG A 289 19.50 1.48 -13.70
CA ARG A 289 19.85 2.90 -13.53
C ARG A 289 21.35 3.14 -13.30
N GLY A 290 22.20 2.38 -13.99
CA GLY A 290 23.66 2.47 -13.89
C GLY A 290 24.27 1.91 -12.61
N ALA A 291 23.51 1.13 -11.83
CA ALA A 291 23.96 0.48 -10.61
C ALA A 291 23.53 -1.00 -10.58
N PRO A 292 24.22 -1.89 -9.84
CA PRO A 292 23.84 -3.29 -9.75
C PRO A 292 22.40 -3.49 -9.29
N CYS A 293 21.68 -4.45 -9.86
CA CYS A 293 20.30 -4.75 -9.44
C CYS A 293 20.23 -5.13 -7.95
N ALA A 294 19.14 -4.76 -7.27
CA ALA A 294 19.02 -4.87 -5.82
C ALA A 294 19.18 -6.31 -5.30
N HIS A 295 18.74 -7.31 -6.08
CA HIS A 295 18.86 -8.73 -5.73
C HIS A 295 20.31 -9.23 -5.71
N LEU A 296 21.23 -8.59 -6.44
CA LEU A 296 22.66 -8.90 -6.40
C LEU A 296 23.33 -8.40 -5.11
N ILE A 297 22.76 -7.37 -4.47
CA ILE A 297 23.29 -6.77 -3.24
C ILE A 297 22.67 -7.40 -2.00
N TYR A 298 21.33 -7.56 -2.00
CA TYR A 298 20.56 -7.95 -0.82
C TYR A 298 20.04 -9.39 -0.87
N GLY A 299 20.24 -10.08 -2.00
CA GLY A 299 19.77 -11.44 -2.25
C GLY A 299 18.33 -11.50 -2.76
N VAL A 300 18.08 -12.50 -3.61
CA VAL A 300 16.78 -12.76 -4.26
C VAL A 300 15.62 -12.81 -3.27
N ALA A 301 15.72 -13.63 -2.22
CA ALA A 301 14.62 -13.83 -1.27
C ALA A 301 14.18 -12.54 -0.57
N ARG A 302 15.14 -11.67 -0.20
CA ARG A 302 14.82 -10.40 0.45
C ARG A 302 14.15 -9.46 -0.54
N THR A 303 14.71 -9.33 -1.74
CA THR A 303 14.19 -8.43 -2.77
C THR A 303 12.77 -8.81 -3.21
N ILE A 304 12.47 -10.11 -3.38
CA ILE A 304 11.10 -10.60 -3.62
C ILE A 304 10.16 -10.13 -2.51
N ASN A 305 10.52 -10.38 -1.25
CA ASN A 305 9.69 -10.02 -0.11
C ASN A 305 9.48 -8.49 -0.01
N THR A 306 10.53 -7.70 -0.27
CA THR A 306 10.46 -6.23 -0.30
C THR A 306 9.53 -5.71 -1.40
N GLY A 307 9.60 -6.26 -2.62
CA GLY A 307 8.70 -5.89 -3.70
C GLY A 307 7.24 -6.22 -3.36
N ALA A 308 6.99 -7.43 -2.86
CA ALA A 308 5.65 -7.88 -2.47
C ALA A 308 5.04 -7.01 -1.36
N TYR A 309 5.83 -6.68 -0.32
CA TYR A 309 5.40 -5.75 0.72
C TYR A 309 5.02 -4.39 0.15
N ASN A 310 5.84 -3.83 -0.75
CA ASN A 310 5.60 -2.48 -1.28
C ASN A 310 4.38 -2.39 -2.20
N TYR A 311 3.96 -3.48 -2.85
CA TYR A 311 2.65 -3.56 -3.51
C TYR A 311 1.50 -3.43 -2.51
N LEU A 312 1.53 -4.25 -1.45
CA LEU A 312 0.48 -4.28 -0.43
C LEU A 312 0.40 -2.96 0.34
N ASP A 313 1.55 -2.47 0.81
CA ASP A 313 1.65 -1.21 1.54
C ASP A 313 1.33 -0.02 0.64
N GLY A 314 1.67 -0.06 -0.65
CA GLY A 314 1.19 0.90 -1.64
C GLY A 314 -0.33 0.98 -1.63
N ALA A 315 -1.03 -0.13 -1.90
CA ALA A 315 -2.48 -0.17 -1.93
C ALA A 315 -3.14 0.25 -0.60
N LEU A 316 -2.62 -0.23 0.55
CA LEU A 316 -3.15 0.11 1.87
C LEU A 316 -2.88 1.57 2.27
N SER A 317 -1.77 2.16 1.81
CA SER A 317 -1.43 3.55 2.12
C SER A 317 -2.42 4.55 1.51
N LEU A 318 -3.19 4.17 0.48
CA LEU A 318 -4.27 4.99 -0.07
C LEU A 318 -5.31 5.34 0.98
N ASP A 319 -5.75 4.36 1.79
CA ASP A 319 -6.81 4.59 2.77
C ASP A 319 -6.42 5.69 3.78
N LYS A 320 -5.19 5.61 4.28
CA LYS A 320 -4.64 6.59 5.24
C LYS A 320 -4.33 7.93 4.57
N SER A 321 -3.71 7.93 3.40
CA SER A 321 -3.21 9.15 2.74
C SER A 321 -4.33 9.95 2.06
N MET A 322 -5.46 9.31 1.78
CA MET A 322 -6.63 9.91 1.14
C MET A 322 -7.85 10.00 2.07
N ALA A 323 -7.63 10.03 3.39
CA ALA A 323 -8.68 9.99 4.41
C ALA A 323 -9.69 11.16 4.35
N HIS A 324 -9.37 12.24 3.62
CA HIS A 324 -10.29 13.36 3.37
C HIS A 324 -11.35 13.08 2.30
N PHE A 325 -11.19 12.02 1.51
CA PHE A 325 -12.24 11.52 0.61
C PHE A 325 -13.18 10.56 1.35
N ASP A 326 -14.40 10.38 0.85
CA ASP A 326 -15.36 9.41 1.40
C ASP A 326 -14.89 7.96 1.25
N GLU A 327 -15.47 7.06 2.06
CA GLU A 327 -15.09 5.65 2.11
C GLU A 327 -15.25 4.93 0.77
N LEU A 328 -16.30 5.23 0.01
CA LEU A 328 -16.55 4.60 -1.28
C LEU A 328 -15.49 5.02 -2.31
N THR A 329 -15.09 6.29 -2.32
CA THR A 329 -14.00 6.78 -3.18
C THR A 329 -12.69 6.09 -2.84
N ARG A 330 -12.31 6.02 -1.55
CA ARG A 330 -11.08 5.32 -1.13
C ARG A 330 -11.11 3.84 -1.49
N TYR A 331 -12.23 3.16 -1.27
CA TYR A 331 -12.43 1.76 -1.67
C TYR A 331 -12.22 1.55 -3.18
N LYS A 332 -12.77 2.43 -4.02
CA LYS A 332 -12.56 2.38 -5.49
C LYS A 332 -11.10 2.60 -5.88
N MET A 333 -10.40 3.52 -5.24
CA MET A 333 -8.96 3.74 -5.50
C MET A 333 -8.14 2.50 -5.18
N ILE A 334 -8.39 1.87 -4.02
CA ILE A 334 -7.69 0.66 -3.57
C ILE A 334 -7.99 -0.51 -4.52
N THR A 335 -9.27 -0.80 -4.77
CA THR A 335 -9.67 -1.91 -5.64
C THR A 335 -9.22 -1.74 -7.08
N SER A 336 -9.27 -0.51 -7.63
CA SER A 336 -8.72 -0.21 -8.95
C SER A 336 -7.21 -0.43 -9.01
N THR A 337 -6.48 -0.07 -7.96
CA THR A 337 -5.02 -0.31 -7.85
C THR A 337 -4.69 -1.80 -7.80
N LEU A 338 -5.41 -2.56 -6.98
CA LEU A 338 -5.23 -4.01 -6.89
C LEU A 338 -5.60 -4.72 -8.20
N SER A 339 -6.67 -4.27 -8.88
CA SER A 339 -7.05 -4.80 -10.19
C SER A 339 -5.97 -4.54 -11.24
N MET A 340 -5.42 -3.33 -11.29
CA MET A 340 -4.32 -2.97 -12.17
C MET A 340 -3.07 -3.81 -11.88
N LEU A 341 -2.72 -4.04 -10.61
CA LEU A 341 -1.62 -4.93 -10.23
C LEU A 341 -1.84 -6.36 -10.76
N CYS A 342 -3.05 -6.90 -10.65
CA CYS A 342 -3.39 -8.20 -11.23
C CYS A 342 -3.22 -8.21 -12.75
N THR A 343 -3.63 -7.15 -13.44
CA THR A 343 -3.42 -7.00 -14.90
C THR A 343 -1.93 -6.99 -15.24
N LEU A 344 -1.12 -6.23 -14.51
CA LEU A 344 0.33 -6.19 -14.68
C LEU A 344 0.96 -7.57 -14.52
N HIS A 345 0.60 -8.32 -13.47
CA HIS A 345 1.15 -9.67 -13.24
C HIS A 345 0.69 -10.70 -14.27
N ARG A 346 -0.55 -10.60 -14.80
CA ARG A 346 -0.99 -11.47 -15.90
C ARG A 346 -0.15 -11.26 -17.15
N ALA A 347 0.10 -10.00 -17.50
CA ALA A 347 0.93 -9.65 -18.64
C ALA A 347 2.40 -10.07 -18.43
N GLN A 348 2.97 -9.82 -17.24
CA GLN A 348 4.32 -10.28 -16.90
C GLN A 348 4.44 -11.80 -17.02
N GLY A 349 3.43 -12.55 -16.56
CA GLY A 349 3.42 -14.01 -16.70
C GLY A 349 3.39 -14.50 -18.15
N ALA A 350 2.73 -13.75 -19.06
CA ALA A 350 2.77 -14.06 -20.49
C ALA A 350 4.17 -13.82 -21.07
N ASP A 351 4.80 -12.68 -20.75
CA ASP A 351 6.15 -12.31 -21.20
C ASP A 351 7.19 -13.37 -20.78
N ILE A 352 7.18 -13.77 -19.49
CA ILE A 352 8.05 -14.83 -18.95
C ILE A 352 7.81 -16.16 -19.68
N SER A 353 6.55 -16.56 -19.85
CA SER A 353 6.19 -17.84 -20.48
C SER A 353 6.67 -17.93 -21.94
N TRP A 354 6.68 -16.81 -22.68
CA TRP A 354 7.17 -16.79 -24.05
C TRP A 354 8.68 -17.00 -24.11
N GLY A 355 9.44 -16.32 -23.24
CA GLY A 355 10.88 -16.51 -23.11
C GLY A 355 11.25 -17.95 -22.74
N GLU A 356 10.63 -18.50 -21.67
CA GLU A 356 10.91 -19.87 -21.19
C GLU A 356 10.62 -20.96 -22.22
N ASN A 357 9.56 -20.79 -23.03
CA ASN A 357 9.14 -21.79 -24.00
C ASN A 357 9.74 -21.58 -25.41
N GLY A 358 10.49 -20.50 -25.65
CA GLY A 358 11.02 -20.14 -26.97
C GLY A 358 9.93 -19.84 -28.01
N ASN A 359 8.74 -19.43 -27.54
CA ASN A 359 7.56 -19.19 -28.36
C ASN A 359 7.41 -17.69 -28.61
N CYS A 360 7.93 -17.22 -29.74
CA CYS A 360 7.73 -15.85 -30.18
C CYS A 360 6.21 -15.55 -30.29
N PRO A 361 5.71 -14.50 -29.62
CA PRO A 361 4.30 -14.10 -29.72
C PRO A 361 4.00 -13.49 -31.09
N THR A 362 2.72 -13.39 -31.43
CA THR A 362 2.28 -12.54 -32.54
C THR A 362 2.34 -11.07 -32.15
N ARG A 363 2.31 -10.15 -33.14
CA ARG A 363 2.15 -8.71 -32.84
C ARG A 363 0.93 -8.40 -31.99
N GLU A 364 -0.19 -9.08 -32.20
CA GLU A 364 -1.42 -8.84 -31.44
C GLU A 364 -1.26 -9.25 -29.98
N ASP A 365 -0.71 -10.45 -29.73
CA ASP A 365 -0.43 -10.94 -28.38
C ASP A 365 0.57 -10.02 -27.64
N TYR A 366 1.63 -9.58 -28.33
CA TYR A 366 2.58 -8.64 -27.75
C TYR A 366 1.94 -7.31 -27.37
N LEU A 367 1.06 -6.76 -28.24
CA LEU A 367 0.35 -5.52 -27.94
C LEU A 367 -0.56 -5.67 -26.71
N GLU A 368 -1.27 -6.80 -26.57
CA GLU A 368 -2.07 -7.11 -25.38
C GLU A 368 -1.20 -7.25 -24.12
N MET A 369 -0.04 -7.87 -24.23
CA MET A 369 0.90 -8.00 -23.11
C MET A 369 1.41 -6.62 -22.65
N ILE A 370 1.90 -5.78 -23.55
CA ILE A 370 2.42 -4.46 -23.14
C ILE A 370 1.30 -3.54 -22.64
N ASP A 371 0.05 -3.74 -23.08
CA ASP A 371 -1.11 -3.05 -22.54
C ASP A 371 -1.29 -3.34 -21.06
N GLY A 372 -1.09 -4.60 -20.65
CA GLY A 372 -1.14 -4.98 -19.24
C GLY A 372 0.12 -4.63 -18.44
N LYS A 373 1.31 -4.93 -18.98
CA LYS A 373 2.60 -4.80 -18.28
C LYS A 373 3.00 -3.33 -18.06
N THR A 374 2.88 -2.53 -19.11
CA THR A 374 3.39 -1.14 -19.12
C THR A 374 2.27 -0.12 -19.18
N CYS A 375 1.29 -0.30 -20.06
CA CYS A 375 0.26 0.71 -20.31
C CYS A 375 -0.71 0.84 -19.13
N ALA A 376 -1.09 -0.26 -18.48
CA ALA A 376 -2.06 -0.26 -17.38
C ALA A 376 -1.66 0.68 -16.24
N LEU A 377 -0.38 0.71 -15.86
CA LEU A 377 0.10 1.62 -14.81
C LEU A 377 0.13 3.09 -15.27
N PHE A 378 0.39 3.35 -16.56
CA PHE A 378 0.27 4.70 -17.12
C PHE A 378 -1.19 5.17 -17.14
N GLN A 379 -2.13 4.34 -17.62
CA GLN A 379 -3.57 4.61 -17.55
C GLN A 379 -4.01 4.89 -16.11
N HIS A 380 -3.49 4.10 -15.16
CA HIS A 380 -3.83 4.22 -13.74
C HIS A 380 -3.37 5.55 -13.12
N CYS A 381 -2.34 6.21 -13.67
CA CYS A 381 -1.96 7.57 -13.28
C CYS A 381 -3.15 8.54 -13.46
N ALA A 382 -3.85 8.45 -14.60
CA ALA A 382 -5.03 9.26 -14.88
C ALA A 382 -6.25 8.78 -14.09
N THR A 383 -6.45 7.46 -13.94
CA THR A 383 -7.57 6.89 -13.17
C THR A 383 -7.56 7.34 -11.72
N LEU A 384 -6.42 7.24 -11.03
CA LEU A 384 -6.29 7.71 -9.64
C LEU A 384 -6.50 9.22 -9.53
N SER A 385 -5.93 9.98 -10.47
CA SER A 385 -6.09 11.44 -10.50
C SER A 385 -7.55 11.86 -10.72
N GLY A 386 -8.30 11.09 -11.51
CA GLY A 386 -9.73 11.28 -11.70
C GLY A 386 -10.55 11.10 -10.43
N PHE A 387 -10.16 10.19 -9.51
CA PHE A 387 -10.86 10.03 -8.24
C PHE A 387 -10.70 11.26 -7.33
N CYS A 388 -9.58 11.96 -7.45
CA CYS A 388 -9.31 13.20 -6.74
C CYS A 388 -9.74 14.47 -7.52
N GLY A 389 -10.28 14.31 -8.73
CA GLY A 389 -10.67 15.38 -9.63
C GLY A 389 -11.91 15.02 -10.46
N SER A 390 -11.82 15.18 -11.77
CA SER A 390 -12.90 14.91 -12.72
C SER A 390 -12.79 13.52 -13.37
N GLN A 391 -13.79 12.68 -13.12
CA GLN A 391 -13.92 11.37 -13.76
C GLN A 391 -14.10 11.47 -15.29
N ASP A 392 -14.76 12.52 -15.77
CA ASP A 392 -14.94 12.73 -17.22
C ASP A 392 -13.63 13.09 -17.92
N VAL A 393 -12.74 13.79 -17.23
CA VAL A 393 -11.38 14.04 -17.74
C VAL A 393 -10.57 12.76 -17.72
N ALA A 394 -10.62 11.98 -16.63
CA ALA A 394 -9.93 10.71 -16.54
C ALA A 394 -10.35 9.71 -17.64
N ALA A 395 -11.64 9.63 -17.94
CA ALA A 395 -12.15 8.77 -19.02
C ALA A 395 -11.58 9.12 -20.40
N LYS A 396 -11.21 10.39 -20.63
CA LYS A 396 -10.59 10.85 -21.89
C LYS A 396 -9.08 10.71 -21.90
N ILE A 397 -8.42 10.94 -20.77
CA ILE A 397 -6.95 10.97 -20.67
C ILE A 397 -6.36 9.59 -20.43
N ALA A 398 -7.03 8.71 -19.67
CA ALA A 398 -6.52 7.37 -19.39
C ALA A 398 -6.20 6.57 -20.67
N PRO A 399 -7.08 6.48 -21.69
CA PRO A 399 -6.75 5.78 -22.93
C PRO A 399 -5.51 6.34 -23.63
N GLN A 400 -5.34 7.66 -23.64
CA GLN A 400 -4.18 8.33 -24.24
C GLN A 400 -2.89 8.05 -23.47
N PHE A 401 -2.95 7.95 -22.14
CA PHE A 401 -1.81 7.47 -21.34
C PHE A 401 -1.49 5.99 -21.63
N GLY A 402 -2.48 5.20 -22.01
CA GLY A 402 -2.27 3.85 -22.55
C GLY A 402 -1.54 3.85 -23.88
N GLU A 403 -1.96 4.68 -24.83
CA GLU A 403 -1.24 4.86 -26.11
C GLU A 403 0.19 5.35 -25.91
N PHE A 404 0.41 6.26 -24.95
CA PHE A 404 1.74 6.68 -24.52
C PHE A 404 2.55 5.48 -24.01
N GLY A 405 1.93 4.59 -23.24
CA GLY A 405 2.56 3.36 -22.76
C GLY A 405 3.02 2.44 -23.89
N ARG A 406 2.23 2.29 -24.96
CA ARG A 406 2.62 1.50 -26.13
C ARG A 406 3.83 2.10 -26.84
N PHE A 407 3.80 3.41 -27.09
CA PHE A 407 4.96 4.14 -27.62
C PHE A 407 6.18 3.93 -26.72
N PHE A 408 6.01 4.10 -25.41
CA PHE A 408 7.09 3.98 -24.44
C PHE A 408 7.76 2.60 -24.50
N GLN A 409 6.98 1.52 -24.53
CA GLN A 409 7.51 0.16 -24.56
C GLN A 409 8.18 -0.17 -25.90
N ILE A 410 7.51 0.09 -27.02
CA ILE A 410 8.09 -0.20 -28.35
C ILE A 410 9.39 0.60 -28.58
N ARG A 411 9.44 1.85 -28.09
CA ARG A 411 10.64 2.68 -28.12
C ARG A 411 11.74 2.15 -27.17
N ASP A 412 11.38 1.53 -26.06
CA ASP A 412 12.36 0.90 -25.14
C ASP A 412 13.02 -0.32 -25.82
N ASP A 413 12.22 -1.21 -26.41
CA ASP A 413 12.68 -2.37 -27.17
C ASP A 413 13.59 -1.95 -28.34
N PHE A 414 13.21 -0.88 -29.06
CA PHE A 414 14.05 -0.31 -30.13
C PHE A 414 15.35 0.30 -29.58
N ALA A 415 15.27 1.06 -28.49
CA ALA A 415 16.45 1.72 -27.89
C ALA A 415 17.49 0.71 -27.39
N ASN A 416 17.05 -0.44 -26.88
CA ASN A 416 17.92 -1.55 -26.46
C ASN A 416 18.89 -1.97 -27.57
N LEU A 417 18.42 -1.91 -28.83
CA LEU A 417 19.19 -2.25 -30.04
C LEU A 417 19.86 -1.07 -30.73
N CYS A 418 19.32 0.16 -30.63
CA CYS A 418 19.68 1.25 -31.54
C CYS A 418 20.12 2.57 -30.87
N ASP A 419 20.02 2.73 -29.55
CA ASP A 419 20.28 4.00 -28.85
C ASP A 419 21.54 3.93 -27.95
N PRO A 420 22.68 4.47 -28.40
CA PRO A 420 23.92 4.47 -27.61
C PRO A 420 23.80 5.11 -26.23
N VAL A 421 22.98 6.15 -26.10
CA VAL A 421 22.74 6.82 -24.81
C VAL A 421 21.99 5.88 -23.86
N TYR A 422 21.13 5.02 -24.41
CA TYR A 422 20.44 3.99 -23.63
C TYR A 422 21.44 2.93 -23.13
N TRP A 423 22.38 2.51 -23.99
CA TRP A 423 23.37 1.47 -23.66
C TRP A 423 24.30 1.86 -22.52
N GLU A 424 24.59 3.15 -22.32
CA GLU A 424 25.38 3.63 -21.16
C GLU A 424 24.78 3.18 -19.81
N SER A 425 23.46 2.96 -19.76
CA SER A 425 22.74 2.64 -18.52
C SER A 425 22.37 1.16 -18.37
N LYS A 426 22.10 0.47 -19.48
CA LYS A 426 21.66 -0.93 -19.51
C LYS A 426 22.71 -1.87 -20.09
N GLY A 427 23.40 -1.47 -21.17
CA GLY A 427 24.19 -2.35 -22.02
C GLY A 427 23.64 -2.41 -23.43
N PHE A 428 24.43 -2.97 -24.36
CA PHE A 428 23.99 -3.19 -25.74
C PHE A 428 23.18 -4.49 -25.81
N TYR A 429 21.94 -4.39 -26.29
CA TYR A 429 21.02 -5.50 -26.51
C TYR A 429 20.91 -6.50 -25.34
N GLU A 430 20.75 -6.00 -24.12
CA GLU A 430 20.55 -6.84 -22.93
C GLU A 430 19.22 -7.60 -22.96
N ASP A 431 18.20 -7.10 -23.67
CA ASP A 431 16.92 -7.83 -23.81
C ASP A 431 17.14 -9.19 -24.52
N GLY A 432 18.19 -9.31 -25.33
CA GLY A 432 18.63 -10.57 -25.91
C GLY A 432 19.21 -11.55 -24.89
N ASP A 433 19.86 -11.05 -23.83
CA ASP A 433 20.37 -11.88 -22.73
C ASP A 433 19.24 -12.36 -21.82
N GLU A 434 18.21 -11.53 -21.67
CA GLU A 434 16.98 -11.82 -20.93
C GLU A 434 16.04 -12.77 -21.71
N GLY A 435 16.38 -13.11 -22.96
CA GLY A 435 15.60 -14.02 -23.81
C GLY A 435 14.26 -13.44 -24.29
N LYS A 436 14.15 -12.11 -24.33
CA LYS A 436 12.89 -11.41 -24.61
C LYS A 436 12.59 -11.27 -26.11
N TYR A 437 11.31 -11.36 -26.42
CA TYR A 437 10.77 -11.09 -27.75
C TYR A 437 10.27 -9.65 -27.85
N GLY A 438 11.20 -8.69 -27.92
CA GLY A 438 10.88 -7.29 -28.17
C GLY A 438 10.30 -7.05 -29.57
N TYR A 439 9.69 -5.89 -29.80
CA TYR A 439 8.95 -5.60 -31.04
C TYR A 439 9.76 -5.85 -32.34
N PRO A 440 11.04 -5.42 -32.49
CA PRO A 440 11.83 -5.73 -33.68
C PRO A 440 12.05 -7.23 -33.91
N ILE A 441 12.14 -8.01 -32.83
CA ILE A 441 12.32 -9.47 -32.89
C ILE A 441 11.07 -10.13 -33.42
N ILE A 442 9.89 -9.69 -32.96
CA ILE A 442 8.60 -10.21 -33.45
C ILE A 442 8.46 -9.95 -34.96
N LEU A 443 8.75 -8.73 -35.41
CA LEU A 443 8.74 -8.40 -36.84
C LEU A 443 9.69 -9.31 -37.64
N PHE A 444 10.88 -9.60 -37.10
CA PHE A 444 11.83 -10.51 -37.74
C PHE A 444 11.29 -11.94 -37.89
N PHE A 445 10.60 -12.46 -36.86
CA PHE A 445 9.96 -13.77 -36.93
C PHE A 445 8.77 -13.79 -37.90
N GLU A 446 8.03 -12.69 -38.05
CA GLU A 446 6.92 -12.56 -39.01
C GLU A 446 7.39 -12.32 -40.46
N ALA A 447 8.58 -11.76 -40.67
CA ALA A 447 9.09 -11.42 -42.01
C ALA A 447 9.22 -12.67 -42.92
N GLU A 448 8.47 -12.71 -44.02
CA GLU A 448 8.42 -13.86 -44.94
C GLU A 448 9.74 -14.11 -45.67
N LEU A 449 10.49 -13.04 -45.97
CA LEU A 449 11.76 -13.12 -46.72
C LEU A 449 12.94 -13.60 -45.86
N VAL A 450 12.78 -13.67 -44.54
CA VAL A 450 13.83 -14.16 -43.64
C VAL A 450 13.84 -15.69 -43.65
N ALA A 451 15.00 -16.26 -43.96
CA ALA A 451 15.19 -17.71 -44.04
C ALA A 451 14.94 -18.42 -42.70
N ALA A 452 14.40 -19.65 -42.76
CA ALA A 452 13.97 -20.41 -41.59
C ALA A 452 15.13 -20.80 -40.65
N ASP A 453 16.33 -20.99 -41.19
CA ASP A 453 17.56 -21.25 -40.44
C ASP A 453 17.97 -20.03 -39.59
N LYS A 454 17.89 -18.81 -40.12
CA LYS A 454 18.11 -17.57 -39.35
C LYS A 454 17.13 -17.42 -38.18
N LYS A 455 15.84 -17.71 -38.41
CA LYS A 455 14.81 -17.69 -37.35
C LYS A 455 15.07 -18.76 -36.29
N THR A 456 15.51 -19.94 -36.70
CA THR A 456 15.85 -21.05 -35.79
C THR A 456 17.06 -20.68 -34.93
N TRP A 457 18.11 -20.16 -35.56
CA TRP A 457 19.31 -19.67 -34.87
C TRP A 457 18.96 -18.62 -33.82
N LEU A 458 18.16 -17.59 -34.16
CA LEU A 458 17.82 -16.53 -33.22
C LEU A 458 17.01 -17.07 -32.02
N ARG A 459 16.09 -18.01 -32.27
CA ARG A 459 15.35 -18.69 -31.20
C ARG A 459 16.28 -19.44 -30.24
N GLU A 460 17.28 -20.15 -30.78
CA GLU A 460 18.27 -20.87 -29.97
C GLU A 460 19.14 -19.91 -29.14
N LYS A 461 19.48 -18.74 -29.69
CA LYS A 461 20.29 -17.74 -28.96
C LYS A 461 19.52 -17.04 -27.85
N LEU A 462 18.25 -16.70 -28.07
CA LEU A 462 17.38 -16.13 -27.04
C LEU A 462 17.08 -17.12 -25.90
N ALA A 463 17.10 -18.43 -26.16
CA ALA A 463 16.84 -19.46 -25.17
C ALA A 463 18.05 -19.82 -24.27
N LYS A 464 19.20 -19.15 -24.45
CA LYS A 464 20.41 -19.42 -23.65
C LYS A 464 20.25 -18.95 -22.21
N GLU A 465 20.59 -19.80 -21.25
CA GLU A 465 20.54 -19.43 -19.83
C GLU A 465 21.60 -18.38 -19.45
N GLU A 466 22.75 -18.40 -20.11
CA GLU A 466 23.87 -17.48 -19.90
C GLU A 466 23.76 -16.16 -20.68
N GLY A 467 22.73 -16.00 -21.50
CA GLY A 467 22.55 -14.85 -22.39
C GLY A 467 23.36 -14.93 -23.70
N MET A 468 23.29 -13.87 -24.50
CA MET A 468 24.00 -13.78 -25.78
C MET A 468 25.43 -13.25 -25.59
N SER A 469 26.38 -13.84 -26.31
CA SER A 469 27.70 -13.22 -26.48
C SER A 469 27.61 -11.92 -27.29
N LEU A 470 28.60 -11.04 -27.17
CA LEU A 470 28.65 -9.80 -27.95
C LEU A 470 28.62 -10.07 -29.46
N GLU A 471 29.27 -11.13 -29.91
CA GLU A 471 29.25 -11.58 -31.31
C GLU A 471 27.83 -11.97 -31.74
N GLU A 472 27.10 -12.72 -30.91
CA GLU A 472 25.70 -13.11 -31.17
C GLU A 472 24.75 -11.91 -31.17
N LYS A 473 24.98 -10.93 -30.30
CA LYS A 473 24.23 -9.66 -30.29
C LYS A 473 24.45 -8.87 -31.58
N LEU A 474 25.71 -8.76 -32.03
CA LEU A 474 26.06 -8.07 -33.28
C LEU A 474 25.49 -8.80 -34.52
N GLU A 475 25.55 -10.13 -34.55
CA GLU A 475 24.94 -10.94 -35.60
C GLU A 475 23.41 -10.79 -35.63
N THR A 476 22.78 -10.76 -34.45
CA THR A 476 21.35 -10.46 -34.32
C THR A 476 21.03 -9.08 -34.88
N TYR A 477 21.75 -8.03 -34.46
CA TYR A 477 21.55 -6.67 -34.99
C TYR A 477 21.66 -6.63 -36.52
N GLN A 478 22.70 -7.24 -37.09
CA GLN A 478 22.90 -7.29 -38.54
C GLN A 478 21.71 -7.94 -39.26
N MET A 479 21.19 -9.06 -38.74
CA MET A 479 20.02 -9.72 -39.33
C MET A 479 18.76 -8.85 -39.26
N LEU A 480 18.53 -8.15 -38.15
CA LEU A 480 17.40 -7.23 -37.99
C LEU A 480 17.54 -6.02 -38.94
N TYR A 481 18.75 -5.50 -39.11
CA TYR A 481 19.06 -4.42 -40.04
C TYR A 481 18.80 -4.83 -41.49
N GLU A 482 19.33 -5.98 -41.92
CA GLU A 482 19.13 -6.53 -43.28
C GLU A 482 17.67 -6.84 -43.59
N ALA A 483 16.91 -7.30 -42.59
CA ALA A 483 15.48 -7.57 -42.73
C ALA A 483 14.62 -6.29 -42.80
N GLY A 484 15.21 -5.11 -42.51
CA GLY A 484 14.50 -3.82 -42.51
C GLY A 484 13.61 -3.58 -41.29
N VAL A 485 13.54 -4.52 -40.35
CA VAL A 485 12.60 -4.46 -39.21
C VAL A 485 12.98 -3.41 -38.17
N LEU A 486 14.26 -3.03 -38.09
CA LEU A 486 14.70 -1.90 -37.26
C LEU A 486 14.13 -0.58 -37.79
N GLN A 487 14.13 -0.39 -39.11
CA GLN A 487 13.56 0.81 -39.72
C GLN A 487 12.03 0.82 -39.59
N GLU A 488 11.37 -0.31 -39.81
CA GLU A 488 9.93 -0.45 -39.60
C GLU A 488 9.52 -0.12 -38.15
N THR A 489 10.27 -0.62 -37.16
CA THR A 489 10.01 -0.29 -35.75
C THR A 489 10.22 1.19 -35.45
N ARG A 490 11.26 1.80 -36.04
CA ARG A 490 11.54 3.22 -35.89
C ARG A 490 10.41 4.08 -36.46
N ASP A 491 9.92 3.74 -37.65
CA ASP A 491 8.85 4.46 -38.32
C ASP A 491 7.55 4.39 -37.50
N LEU A 492 7.23 3.22 -36.93
CA LEU A 492 6.12 3.07 -35.99
C LEU A 492 6.31 3.93 -34.73
N CYS A 493 7.51 3.98 -34.15
CA CYS A 493 7.78 4.85 -33.00
C CYS A 493 7.53 6.33 -33.33
N LEU A 494 7.92 6.78 -34.53
CA LEU A 494 7.69 8.16 -34.98
C LEU A 494 6.20 8.43 -35.24
N GLU A 495 5.48 7.48 -35.84
CA GLU A 495 4.03 7.58 -36.05
C GLU A 495 3.28 7.72 -34.71
N LEU A 496 3.57 6.83 -33.76
CA LEU A 496 2.98 6.87 -32.43
C LEU A 496 3.34 8.17 -31.69
N GLN A 497 4.60 8.61 -31.78
CA GLN A 497 5.05 9.87 -31.20
C GLN A 497 4.28 11.06 -31.77
N GLU A 498 4.04 11.11 -33.08
CA GLU A 498 3.30 12.21 -33.71
C GLU A 498 1.82 12.21 -33.31
N LYS A 499 1.17 11.03 -33.30
CA LYS A 499 -0.21 10.87 -32.82
C LYS A 499 -0.36 11.37 -31.37
N LEU A 500 0.62 11.08 -30.52
CA LEU A 500 0.63 11.56 -29.13
C LEU A 500 0.82 13.07 -29.03
N LYS A 501 1.59 13.70 -29.94
CA LYS A 501 1.73 15.16 -29.96
C LYS A 501 0.42 15.85 -30.29
N ASP A 502 -0.30 15.35 -31.29
CA ASP A 502 -1.58 15.93 -31.72
C ASP A 502 -2.63 15.87 -30.61
N ASN A 503 -2.66 14.77 -29.84
CA ASN A 503 -3.67 14.53 -28.81
C ASN A 503 -3.30 15.08 -27.42
N LEU A 504 -2.08 14.81 -26.94
CA LEU A 504 -1.68 15.06 -25.55
C LEU A 504 -0.78 16.29 -25.38
N CYS A 505 0.16 16.55 -26.29
CA CYS A 505 1.13 17.64 -26.09
C CYS A 505 0.50 19.02 -26.14
N THR A 506 -0.61 19.19 -26.86
CA THR A 506 -1.38 20.44 -26.87
C THR A 506 -2.07 20.73 -25.54
N ALA A 507 -2.20 19.73 -24.67
CA ALA A 507 -2.93 19.82 -23.40
C ALA A 507 -2.02 20.08 -22.18
N SER A 508 -0.71 19.82 -22.26
CA SER A 508 0.20 19.93 -21.11
C SER A 508 1.67 20.18 -21.52
N PRO A 509 2.31 21.28 -21.04
CA PRO A 509 3.75 21.51 -21.21
C PRO A 509 4.63 20.42 -20.60
N THR A 510 4.14 19.71 -19.58
CA THR A 510 4.87 18.59 -18.97
C THR A 510 4.96 17.40 -19.92
N ILE A 511 3.93 17.13 -20.74
CA ILE A 511 3.98 16.06 -21.75
C ILE A 511 5.00 16.39 -22.83
N GLU A 512 5.06 17.63 -23.30
CA GLU A 512 6.08 18.05 -24.27
C GLU A 512 7.51 17.78 -23.76
N LYS A 513 7.78 18.07 -22.48
CA LYS A 513 9.06 17.75 -21.84
C LYS A 513 9.32 16.24 -21.75
N ILE A 514 8.29 15.42 -21.53
CA ILE A 514 8.42 13.96 -21.55
C ILE A 514 8.83 13.50 -22.96
N MET A 515 8.14 13.99 -24.00
CA MET A 515 8.42 13.58 -25.38
C MET A 515 9.83 13.97 -25.83
N LEU A 516 10.32 15.15 -25.42
CA LEU A 516 11.71 15.57 -25.68
C LEU A 516 12.75 14.65 -25.02
N LYS A 517 12.43 14.04 -23.88
CA LYS A 517 13.30 13.04 -23.21
C LYS A 517 13.25 11.66 -23.86
N LEU A 518 12.28 11.41 -24.74
CA LEU A 518 12.01 10.12 -25.38
C LEU A 518 12.26 10.21 -26.89
N SER A 519 13.40 10.75 -27.28
CA SER A 519 13.83 10.77 -28.68
C SER A 519 13.97 9.35 -29.24
N VAL A 520 13.68 9.20 -30.52
CA VAL A 520 13.85 7.95 -31.28
C VAL A 520 15.15 8.07 -32.07
N ALA A 521 16.12 7.20 -31.78
CA ALA A 521 17.42 7.20 -32.45
C ALA A 521 17.30 6.81 -33.93
N ASP A 522 18.29 7.17 -34.75
CA ASP A 522 18.41 6.68 -36.13
C ASP A 522 18.96 5.25 -36.14
N VAL A 523 18.51 4.44 -37.12
CA VAL A 523 19.09 3.12 -37.38
C VAL A 523 20.48 3.33 -38.00
N LYS A 524 21.47 2.58 -37.51
CA LYS A 524 22.88 2.71 -37.89
C LYS A 524 23.35 1.48 -38.66
N SER A 525 24.40 1.64 -39.46
CA SER A 525 25.08 0.47 -40.05
C SER A 525 25.77 -0.35 -38.95
N ILE A 526 26.08 -1.62 -39.22
CA ILE A 526 26.81 -2.45 -38.25
C ILE A 526 28.21 -1.91 -37.98
N GLU A 527 28.85 -1.29 -38.97
CA GLU A 527 30.14 -0.62 -38.81
C GLU A 527 30.04 0.53 -37.80
N ASP A 528 28.99 1.35 -37.91
CA ASP A 528 28.75 2.45 -36.96
C ASP A 528 28.43 1.93 -35.55
N VAL A 529 27.67 0.83 -35.43
CA VAL A 529 27.39 0.19 -34.13
C VAL A 529 28.69 -0.32 -33.50
N LYS A 530 29.53 -1.02 -34.27
CA LYS A 530 30.84 -1.49 -33.80
C LYS A 530 31.73 -0.33 -33.34
N SER A 531 31.74 0.77 -34.08
CA SER A 531 32.50 1.97 -33.72
C SER A 531 32.02 2.57 -32.40
N VAL A 532 30.70 2.69 -32.20
CA VAL A 532 30.11 3.16 -30.94
C VAL A 532 30.47 2.26 -29.76
N LEU A 533 30.54 0.94 -29.99
CA LEU A 533 30.94 -0.04 -28.96
C LEU A 533 32.46 -0.11 -28.75
N GLY A 534 33.24 0.70 -29.48
CA GLY A 534 34.70 0.73 -29.36
C GLY A 534 35.40 -0.48 -29.96
N LEU A 535 34.79 -1.13 -30.96
CA LEU A 535 35.30 -2.33 -31.63
C LEU A 535 36.03 -2.03 -32.94
N ASP A 536 36.39 -0.77 -33.21
CA ASP A 536 37.10 -0.38 -34.41
C ASP A 536 38.50 -1.02 -34.48
N GLY A 537 38.70 -1.96 -35.41
CA GLY A 537 39.99 -2.58 -35.71
C GLY A 537 40.23 -4.00 -35.17
N ALA A 538 39.18 -4.69 -34.68
CA ALA A 538 39.21 -6.11 -34.32
C ALA A 538 39.08 -7.04 -35.53
#